data_AF-A0A0B8T071-F1
#
_entry.id   AF-A0A0B8T071-F1
#
_cell.length_a   1.000
_cell.length_b   1.000
_cell.length_c   1.000
_cell.angle_alpha   90.00
_cell.angle_beta   90.00
_cell.angle_gamma   90.00
#
_symmetry.space_group_name_H-M   'P 1'
#
loop_
_entity.id
_entity.type
_entity.pdbx_description
1 polymer ?
#
loop_
_entity_poly.entity_id
_entity_poly.type
_entity_poly.pdbx_seq_one_letter_code
_entity_poly.pdbx_strand_id
1 'polypeptide(L)'
;MLTASKTSIWNDNITFVISQMASGEIVNQFDYKPLNGGSGFHSGTLSPDNTLIAIAPTFEAGWVLLKTDGSLLGHIDAINGEKPARGSAIVWLPGNSILLTHKSSIIRLDPPYTNGKLIKEMNYEDWGEVTVNAAGTKIALSANKHIYMMDIDGSNFVQVTESNDEEVLPAFSPDGNYLLVGTDYTPSGTFSAIWRLKIIPADGKKYNVDPIAENSAGVIPVIANGEETIQAASNRGMIWR
;
A
#
# COMPACT_ATOMS: atom_id res chain seq x y z
N MET A 1 10.33 -7.12 -15.00
CA MET A 1 9.43 -7.06 -13.82
C MET A 1 8.19 -7.89 -14.13
N LEU A 2 7.73 -8.66 -13.14
CA LEU A 2 6.49 -9.43 -13.24
C LEU A 2 5.35 -8.67 -12.55
N THR A 3 4.12 -8.91 -12.97
CA THR A 3 2.91 -8.43 -12.27
C THR A 3 1.98 -9.60 -12.01
N ALA A 4 1.28 -9.60 -10.87
CA ALA A 4 0.19 -10.53 -10.59
C ALA A 4 -1.14 -9.78 -10.74
N SER A 5 -2.04 -10.29 -11.57
CA SER A 5 -3.36 -9.68 -11.79
C SER A 5 -4.48 -10.70 -11.72
N LYS A 6 -5.64 -10.24 -11.26
CA LYS A 6 -6.86 -11.03 -11.16
C LYS A 6 -7.71 -10.89 -12.44
N THR A 7 -8.28 -11.99 -12.95
CA THR A 7 -9.05 -11.97 -14.22
C THR A 7 -10.52 -12.44 -14.14
N SER A 8 -11.03 -12.99 -13.02
CA SER A 8 -12.43 -13.47 -12.93
C SER A 8 -13.12 -13.16 -11.59
N ILE A 9 -14.35 -12.62 -11.61
CA ILE A 9 -15.11 -12.17 -10.41
C ILE A 9 -16.37 -13.00 -10.10
N TRP A 10 -16.69 -14.01 -10.93
CA TRP A 10 -18.00 -14.67 -10.91
C TRP A 10 -18.00 -16.10 -10.34
N ASN A 11 -16.86 -16.61 -9.87
CA ASN A 11 -16.72 -17.93 -9.26
C ASN A 11 -15.95 -17.85 -7.93
N ASP A 12 -16.10 -18.87 -7.07
CA ASP A 12 -15.27 -19.06 -5.88
C ASP A 12 -13.76 -19.23 -6.19
N ASN A 13 -13.39 -19.30 -7.47
CA ASN A 13 -12.01 -19.40 -7.92
C ASN A 13 -11.54 -18.06 -8.47
N ILE A 14 -10.35 -17.66 -8.03
CA ILE A 14 -9.66 -16.44 -8.40
C ILE A 14 -8.49 -16.82 -9.29
N THR A 15 -8.57 -16.47 -10.56
CA THR A 15 -7.47 -16.69 -11.49
C THR A 15 -6.43 -15.59 -11.31
N PHE A 16 -5.21 -15.99 -10.93
CA PHE A 16 -4.03 -15.14 -10.93
C PHE A 16 -3.25 -15.37 -12.22
N VAL A 17 -2.89 -14.28 -12.88
CA VAL A 17 -1.99 -14.27 -14.04
C VAL A 17 -0.71 -13.55 -13.65
N ILE A 18 0.42 -14.20 -13.88
CA ILE A 18 1.75 -13.62 -13.77
C ILE A 18 2.28 -13.35 -15.16
N SER A 19 2.57 -12.10 -15.49
CA SER A 19 3.08 -11.72 -16.81
C SER A 19 4.30 -10.80 -16.74
N GLN A 20 5.12 -10.85 -17.79
CA GLN A 20 6.20 -9.89 -17.98
C GLN A 20 5.63 -8.53 -18.38
N MET A 21 6.00 -7.49 -17.64
CA MET A 21 5.46 -6.14 -17.90
C MET A 21 5.82 -5.59 -19.29
N ALA A 22 7.00 -5.91 -19.82
CA ALA A 22 7.48 -5.33 -21.09
C ALA A 22 6.83 -5.97 -22.33
N SER A 23 6.62 -7.28 -22.31
CA SER A 23 6.09 -8.04 -23.45
C SER A 23 4.62 -8.41 -23.31
N GLY A 24 4.07 -8.39 -22.08
CA GLY A 24 2.76 -8.95 -21.77
C GLY A 24 2.74 -10.49 -21.74
N GLU A 25 3.87 -11.15 -21.94
CA GLU A 25 3.98 -12.60 -21.97
C GLU A 25 3.56 -13.20 -20.62
N ILE A 26 2.64 -14.18 -20.67
CA ILE A 26 2.20 -14.92 -19.48
C ILE A 26 3.31 -15.90 -19.08
N VAL A 27 3.85 -15.71 -17.88
CA VAL A 27 4.86 -16.58 -17.26
C VAL A 27 4.19 -17.70 -16.48
N ASN A 28 3.07 -17.39 -15.80
CA ASN A 28 2.29 -18.41 -15.13
C ASN A 28 0.82 -17.98 -14.99
N GLN A 29 -0.07 -18.95 -14.87
CA GLN A 29 -1.48 -18.74 -14.56
C GLN A 29 -1.99 -19.87 -13.69
N PHE A 30 -2.68 -19.54 -12.60
CA PHE A 30 -3.27 -20.53 -11.70
C PHE A 30 -4.56 -20.02 -11.08
N ASP A 31 -5.42 -20.96 -10.68
CA ASP A 31 -6.63 -20.66 -9.94
C ASP A 31 -6.39 -20.84 -8.44
N TYR A 32 -6.75 -19.84 -7.66
CA TYR A 32 -6.74 -19.87 -6.21
C TYR A 32 -8.17 -19.86 -5.68
N LYS A 33 -8.50 -20.82 -4.83
CA LYS A 33 -9.78 -20.85 -4.11
C LYS A 33 -9.57 -20.32 -2.68
N PRO A 34 -10.25 -19.23 -2.28
CA PRO A 34 -10.16 -18.72 -0.91
C PRO A 34 -10.53 -19.77 0.13
N LEU A 35 -9.71 -19.88 1.17
CA LEU A 35 -9.78 -20.94 2.19
C LEU A 35 -11.11 -20.95 2.97
N ASN A 36 -11.62 -19.77 3.33
CA ASN A 36 -12.85 -19.60 4.12
C ASN A 36 -14.08 -19.25 3.25
N GLY A 37 -13.99 -19.43 1.93
CA GLY A 37 -15.00 -18.95 0.98
C GLY A 37 -14.99 -17.43 0.81
N GLY A 38 -15.67 -16.98 -0.26
CA GLY A 38 -16.00 -15.57 -0.44
C GLY A 38 -14.99 -14.69 -1.19
N SER A 39 -15.60 -13.65 -1.76
CA SER A 39 -15.09 -12.38 -2.28
C SER A 39 -14.17 -12.37 -3.52
N GLY A 40 -14.67 -11.71 -4.56
CA GLY A 40 -13.88 -11.29 -5.70
C GLY A 40 -12.84 -10.18 -5.41
N PHE A 41 -12.66 -9.74 -4.17
CA PHE A 41 -11.80 -8.59 -3.81
C PHE A 41 -10.39 -8.98 -3.33
N HIS A 42 -9.82 -10.06 -3.85
CA HIS A 42 -8.42 -10.40 -3.56
C HIS A 42 -7.50 -9.75 -4.60
N SER A 43 -6.68 -8.79 -4.17
CA SER A 43 -5.52 -8.31 -4.92
C SER A 43 -4.26 -8.99 -4.37
N GLY A 44 -3.47 -9.55 -5.28
CA GLY A 44 -2.18 -10.15 -4.96
C GLY A 44 -1.06 -9.18 -5.31
N THR A 45 -0.04 -9.10 -4.46
CA THR A 45 1.20 -8.37 -4.75
C THR A 45 2.39 -9.33 -4.72
N LEU A 46 3.28 -9.22 -5.71
CA LEU A 46 4.46 -10.06 -5.82
C LEU A 46 5.54 -9.65 -4.81
N SER A 47 6.22 -10.63 -4.23
CA SER A 47 7.39 -10.39 -3.41
C SER A 47 8.53 -9.76 -4.25
N PRO A 48 9.52 -9.10 -3.61
CA PRO A 48 10.60 -8.44 -4.33
C PRO A 48 11.41 -9.39 -5.24
N ASP A 49 11.56 -10.64 -4.85
CA ASP A 49 12.23 -11.68 -5.65
C ASP A 49 11.28 -12.41 -6.63
N ASN A 50 10.00 -12.03 -6.68
CA ASN A 50 8.94 -12.61 -7.49
C ASN A 50 8.67 -14.11 -7.22
N THR A 51 8.99 -14.62 -6.03
CA THR A 51 8.75 -16.02 -5.67
C THR A 51 7.44 -16.24 -4.92
N LEU A 52 6.91 -15.19 -4.27
CA LEU A 52 5.71 -15.23 -3.45
C LEU A 52 4.68 -14.20 -3.87
N ILE A 53 3.44 -14.43 -3.47
CA ILE A 53 2.31 -13.51 -3.63
C ILE A 53 1.67 -13.31 -2.26
N ALA A 54 1.53 -12.05 -1.86
CA ALA A 54 0.79 -11.65 -0.68
C ALA A 54 -0.59 -11.17 -1.08
N ILE A 55 -1.61 -11.64 -0.38
CA ILE A 55 -2.99 -11.28 -0.61
C ILE A 55 -3.53 -10.61 0.66
N ALA A 56 -4.07 -9.39 0.47
CA ALA A 56 -4.67 -8.61 1.55
C ALA A 56 -5.94 -9.29 2.10
N PRO A 57 -6.26 -9.06 3.38
CA PRO A 57 -7.38 -9.74 4.02
C PRO A 57 -8.73 -9.22 3.49
N THR A 58 -9.69 -10.14 3.43
CA THR A 58 -11.09 -9.87 3.10
C THR A 58 -11.96 -10.02 4.35
N PHE A 59 -13.28 -9.93 4.20
CA PHE A 59 -14.21 -10.19 5.32
C PHE A 59 -14.11 -11.63 5.84
N GLU A 60 -13.79 -12.57 4.95
CA GLU A 60 -13.83 -14.02 5.25
C GLU A 60 -12.43 -14.60 5.49
N ALA A 61 -11.44 -14.12 4.73
CA ALA A 61 -10.07 -14.59 4.78
C ALA A 61 -9.13 -13.55 5.40
N GLY A 62 -8.27 -14.01 6.32
CA GLY A 62 -7.12 -13.22 6.79
C GLY A 62 -6.04 -13.01 5.73
N TRP A 63 -4.81 -12.71 6.15
CA TRP A 63 -3.70 -12.53 5.21
C TRP A 63 -3.25 -13.87 4.63
N VAL A 64 -3.06 -13.92 3.33
CA VAL A 64 -2.65 -15.16 2.63
C VAL A 64 -1.33 -14.93 1.90
N LEU A 65 -0.42 -15.89 2.05
CA LEU A 65 0.82 -15.99 1.30
C LEU A 65 0.77 -17.22 0.40
N LEU A 66 0.93 -17.02 -0.90
CA LEU A 66 1.07 -18.08 -1.89
C LEU A 66 2.48 -18.07 -2.45
N LYS A 67 2.93 -19.22 -2.96
CA LYS A 67 4.02 -19.24 -3.94
C LYS A 67 3.48 -18.86 -5.31
N THR A 68 4.35 -18.48 -6.23
CA THR A 68 3.96 -18.14 -7.61
C THR A 68 3.40 -19.29 -8.43
N ASP A 69 3.53 -20.54 -7.95
CA ASP A 69 2.84 -21.72 -8.52
C ASP A 69 1.40 -21.89 -8.01
N GLY A 70 0.94 -21.04 -7.10
CA GLY A 70 -0.38 -21.08 -6.48
C GLY A 70 -0.49 -21.91 -5.21
N SER A 71 0.58 -22.61 -4.81
CA SER A 71 0.57 -23.37 -3.55
C SER A 71 0.55 -22.43 -2.33
N LEU A 72 -0.24 -22.81 -1.32
CA LEU A 72 -0.34 -22.07 -0.06
C LEU A 72 0.98 -22.17 0.71
N LEU A 73 1.58 -21.02 1.01
CA LEU A 73 2.74 -20.93 1.90
C LEU A 73 2.31 -20.68 3.35
N GLY A 74 1.35 -19.79 3.54
CA GLY A 74 0.87 -19.42 4.86
C GLY A 74 -0.46 -18.69 4.84
N HIS A 75 -1.20 -18.79 5.94
CA HIS A 75 -2.47 -18.11 6.15
C HIS A 75 -2.53 -17.62 7.60
N ILE A 76 -2.65 -16.31 7.78
CA ILE A 76 -2.77 -15.66 9.08
C ILE A 76 -4.25 -15.27 9.22
N ASP A 77 -5.05 -16.17 9.79
CA ASP A 77 -6.49 -15.95 9.95
C ASP A 77 -6.80 -14.88 11.01
N ALA A 78 -6.01 -14.87 12.08
CA ALA A 78 -6.17 -13.98 13.21
C ALA A 78 -4.84 -13.71 13.92
N ILE A 79 -4.73 -12.55 14.55
CA ILE A 79 -3.64 -12.22 15.48
C ILE A 79 -4.24 -12.18 16.88
N ASN A 80 -3.74 -13.01 17.79
CA ASN A 80 -4.26 -13.16 19.15
C ASN A 80 -5.78 -13.46 19.22
N GLY A 81 -6.28 -14.26 18.27
CA GLY A 81 -7.69 -14.67 18.21
C GLY A 81 -8.63 -13.65 17.56
N GLU A 82 -8.11 -12.52 17.09
CA GLU A 82 -8.90 -11.48 16.43
C GLU A 82 -8.59 -11.42 14.94
N LYS A 83 -9.64 -11.35 14.12
CA LYS A 83 -9.53 -11.28 12.67
C LYS A 83 -9.10 -9.87 12.21
N PRO A 84 -8.32 -9.76 11.12
CA PRO A 84 -8.07 -8.47 10.50
C PRO A 84 -9.36 -7.77 10.05
N ALA A 85 -9.33 -6.44 10.12
CA ALA A 85 -10.32 -5.63 9.44
C ALA A 85 -10.07 -5.64 7.92
N ARG A 86 -11.13 -5.49 7.12
CA ARG A 86 -10.99 -5.25 5.68
C ARG A 86 -10.19 -3.96 5.45
N GLY A 87 -9.19 -4.03 4.57
CA GLY A 87 -8.29 -2.90 4.30
C GLY A 87 -7.05 -2.86 5.19
N SER A 88 -6.89 -3.82 6.10
CA SER A 88 -5.62 -4.02 6.79
C SER A 88 -4.50 -4.25 5.76
N ALA A 89 -3.37 -3.59 5.94
CA ALA A 89 -2.28 -3.61 4.99
C ALA A 89 -1.54 -4.94 5.00
N ILE A 90 -0.95 -5.29 3.86
CA ILE A 90 0.15 -6.24 3.73
C ILE A 90 1.13 -5.67 2.71
N VAL A 91 2.35 -5.40 3.17
CA VAL A 91 3.38 -4.72 2.38
C VAL A 91 4.65 -5.52 2.41
N TRP A 92 5.22 -5.76 1.23
CA TRP A 92 6.51 -6.44 1.12
C TRP A 92 7.68 -5.56 1.52
N LEU A 93 8.67 -6.20 2.12
CA LEU A 93 10.00 -5.66 2.43
C LEU A 93 11.06 -6.47 1.69
N PRO A 94 12.28 -5.92 1.52
CA PRO A 94 13.44 -6.69 1.08
C PRO A 94 13.64 -7.96 1.93
N GLY A 95 14.11 -9.04 1.29
CA GLY A 95 14.25 -10.34 1.94
C GLY A 95 12.93 -11.10 2.15
N ASN A 96 11.85 -10.67 1.49
CA ASN A 96 10.50 -11.19 1.60
C ASN A 96 9.90 -11.09 3.02
N SER A 97 10.40 -10.18 3.86
CA SER A 97 9.66 -9.83 5.08
C SER A 97 8.38 -9.07 4.71
N ILE A 98 7.42 -9.02 5.62
CA ILE A 98 6.15 -8.30 5.42
C ILE A 98 5.85 -7.38 6.61
N LEU A 99 5.22 -6.25 6.31
CA LEU A 99 4.49 -5.45 7.29
C LEU A 99 3.00 -5.68 7.14
N LEU A 100 2.31 -5.83 8.26
CA LEU A 100 0.86 -5.95 8.39
C LEU A 100 0.34 -4.84 9.31
N THR A 101 -0.89 -4.38 9.09
CA THR A 101 -1.60 -3.56 10.09
C THR A 101 -2.69 -4.38 10.78
N HIS A 102 -2.79 -4.31 12.09
CA HIS A 102 -3.86 -4.99 12.83
C HIS A 102 -4.30 -4.10 13.99
N LYS A 103 -5.56 -3.66 13.97
CA LYS A 103 -6.08 -2.64 14.90
C LYS A 103 -5.21 -1.38 14.86
N SER A 104 -4.58 -1.01 15.98
CA SER A 104 -3.63 0.09 16.16
C SER A 104 -2.19 -0.31 15.85
N SER A 105 -1.90 -1.58 15.58
CA SER A 105 -0.53 -2.07 15.51
C SER A 105 -0.02 -2.19 14.07
N ILE A 106 1.24 -1.82 13.86
CA ILE A 106 2.05 -2.18 12.70
C ILE A 106 2.98 -3.31 13.13
N ILE A 107 2.91 -4.45 12.43
CA ILE A 107 3.58 -5.69 12.82
C ILE A 107 4.44 -6.17 11.65
N ARG A 108 5.70 -6.51 11.94
CA ARG A 108 6.62 -7.13 10.98
C ARG A 108 6.65 -8.64 11.17
N LEU A 109 6.59 -9.38 10.07
CA LEU A 109 6.90 -10.81 10.04
C LEU A 109 8.04 -11.04 9.06
N ASP A 110 9.05 -11.78 9.49
CA ASP A 110 10.12 -12.28 8.63
C ASP A 110 9.83 -13.73 8.26
N PRO A 111 10.30 -14.25 7.12
CA PRO A 111 10.25 -15.69 6.83
C PRO A 111 10.84 -16.50 8.00
N PRO A 112 10.22 -17.61 8.44
CA PRO A 112 9.11 -18.34 7.80
C PRO A 112 7.70 -17.87 8.23
N TYR A 113 7.54 -16.63 8.70
CA TYR A 113 6.27 -15.98 9.08
C TYR A 113 5.56 -16.61 10.28
N THR A 114 6.31 -17.22 11.18
CA THR A 114 5.76 -17.91 12.36
C THR A 114 5.59 -16.99 13.57
N ASN A 115 6.27 -15.83 13.59
CA ASN A 115 6.22 -14.88 14.70
C ASN A 115 6.19 -13.44 14.16
N GLY A 116 5.44 -12.57 14.83
CA GLY A 116 5.38 -11.14 14.54
C GLY A 116 6.15 -10.31 15.57
N LYS A 117 6.84 -9.27 15.08
CA LYS A 117 7.45 -8.21 15.89
C LYS A 117 6.58 -6.96 15.79
N LEU A 118 6.13 -6.43 16.93
CA LEU A 118 5.50 -5.11 16.96
C LEU A 118 6.53 -4.05 16.54
N ILE A 119 6.19 -3.26 15.52
CA ILE A 119 6.98 -2.13 15.04
C ILE A 119 6.47 -0.84 15.68
N LYS A 120 5.14 -0.64 15.67
CA LYS A 120 4.53 0.58 16.19
C LYS A 120 3.11 0.34 16.67
N GLU A 121 2.77 0.93 17.80
CA GLU A 121 1.39 1.15 18.23
C GLU A 121 0.99 2.58 17.80
N MET A 122 -0.10 2.69 17.06
CA MET A 122 -0.63 3.95 16.53
C MET A 122 -1.70 4.50 17.47
N ASN A 123 -1.60 5.80 17.77
CA ASN A 123 -2.52 6.50 18.68
C ASN A 123 -3.51 7.41 17.92
N TYR A 124 -3.81 7.08 16.67
CA TYR A 124 -4.75 7.80 15.83
C TYR A 124 -5.95 6.91 15.55
N GLU A 125 -7.15 7.49 15.55
CA GLU A 125 -8.35 6.76 15.15
C GLU A 125 -8.41 6.59 13.62
N ASP A 126 -8.00 7.63 12.90
CA ASP A 126 -7.96 7.66 11.44
C ASP A 126 -6.50 7.60 10.95
N TRP A 127 -6.08 6.40 10.55
CA TRP A 127 -4.77 6.13 9.96
C TRP A 127 -4.81 4.91 9.05
N GLY A 128 -3.87 4.83 8.12
CA GLY A 128 -3.77 3.69 7.20
C GLY A 128 -2.77 3.92 6.08
N GLU A 129 -3.00 3.25 4.95
CA GLU A 129 -2.25 3.48 3.70
C GLU A 129 -0.73 3.34 3.87
N VAL A 130 -0.33 2.36 4.67
CA VAL A 130 1.08 2.08 4.97
C VAL A 130 1.82 1.68 3.69
N THR A 131 2.92 2.36 3.41
CA THR A 131 3.84 2.06 2.31
C THR A 131 5.29 2.05 2.80
N VAL A 132 6.17 1.41 2.04
CA VAL A 132 7.60 1.29 2.37
C VAL A 132 8.43 1.64 1.13
N ASN A 133 9.55 2.34 1.32
CA ASN A 133 10.47 2.63 0.22
C ASN A 133 11.14 1.33 -0.28
N ALA A 134 11.64 1.35 -1.53
CA ALA A 134 12.24 0.15 -2.15
C ALA A 134 13.42 -0.44 -1.35
N ALA A 135 14.16 0.40 -0.63
CA ALA A 135 15.26 -0.03 0.24
C ALA A 135 14.81 -0.72 1.54
N GLY A 136 13.52 -0.64 1.90
CA GLY A 136 13.00 -1.24 3.13
C GLY A 136 13.42 -0.53 4.41
N THR A 137 13.74 0.76 4.34
CA THR A 137 14.31 1.53 5.46
C THR A 137 13.34 2.54 6.06
N LYS A 138 12.32 2.96 5.30
CA LYS A 138 11.36 4.00 5.71
C LYS A 138 9.93 3.59 5.42
N ILE A 139 9.04 3.96 6.32
CA ILE A 139 7.60 3.81 6.20
C ILE A 139 6.99 5.20 5.98
N ALA A 140 5.99 5.29 5.11
CA ALA A 140 5.08 6.43 5.03
C ALA A 140 3.64 5.94 5.18
N LEU A 141 2.78 6.76 5.78
CA LEU A 141 1.38 6.43 6.04
C LEU A 141 0.54 7.70 6.17
N SER A 142 -0.77 7.57 6.03
CA SER A 142 -1.73 8.63 6.30
C SER A 142 -2.21 8.52 7.75
N ALA A 143 -2.25 9.62 8.49
CA ALA A 143 -2.81 9.69 9.83
C ALA A 143 -3.29 11.10 10.14
N ASN A 144 -4.45 11.25 10.80
CA ASN A 144 -5.00 12.57 11.16
C ASN A 144 -4.98 13.56 9.97
N LYS A 145 -5.46 13.10 8.81
CA LYS A 145 -5.54 13.85 7.55
C LYS A 145 -4.23 14.31 6.92
N HIS A 146 -3.09 13.88 7.45
CA HIS A 146 -1.78 14.25 6.91
C HIS A 146 -0.91 13.02 6.68
N ILE A 147 0.16 13.19 5.93
CA ILE A 147 1.18 12.16 5.71
C ILE A 147 2.22 12.22 6.80
N TYR A 148 2.55 11.05 7.32
CA TYR A 148 3.60 10.83 8.31
C TYR A 148 4.65 9.89 7.75
N MET A 149 5.88 10.03 8.26
CA MET A 149 7.00 9.14 7.97
C MET A 149 7.62 8.62 9.26
N MET A 150 8.21 7.43 9.18
CA MET A 150 9.05 6.86 10.23
C MET A 150 10.11 5.94 9.64
N ASP A 151 11.12 5.60 10.44
CA ASP A 151 12.05 4.54 10.07
C ASP A 151 11.39 3.16 10.18
N ILE A 152 11.92 2.16 9.49
CA ILE A 152 11.34 0.80 9.41
C ILE A 152 11.20 0.11 10.77
N ASP A 153 11.93 0.57 11.79
CA ASP A 153 11.85 0.08 13.16
C ASP A 153 10.78 0.79 14.02
N GLY A 154 10.06 1.76 13.45
CA GLY A 154 9.00 2.52 14.11
C GLY A 154 9.47 3.79 14.85
N SER A 155 10.77 4.07 14.82
CA SER A 155 11.35 5.30 15.36
C SER A 155 11.20 6.48 14.40
N ASN A 156 11.44 7.70 14.90
CA ASN A 156 11.37 8.93 14.10
C ASN A 156 10.01 9.16 13.40
N PHE A 157 8.92 8.84 14.10
CA PHE A 157 7.56 9.10 13.62
C PHE A 157 7.25 10.60 13.61
N VAL A 158 7.21 11.18 12.41
CA VAL A 158 7.07 12.63 12.17
C VAL A 158 6.04 12.93 11.09
N GLN A 159 5.32 14.04 11.23
CA GLN A 159 4.43 14.57 10.21
C GLN A 159 5.23 15.26 9.10
N VAL A 160 4.98 14.93 7.83
CA VAL A 160 5.72 15.46 6.68
C VAL A 160 4.89 16.32 5.73
N THR A 161 3.57 16.31 5.83
CA THR A 161 2.69 17.27 5.14
C THR A 161 1.89 18.11 6.11
N GLU A 162 1.55 19.32 5.70
CA GLU A 162 0.51 20.13 6.34
C GLU A 162 -0.29 20.89 5.28
N SER A 163 -1.58 21.08 5.54
CA SER A 163 -2.45 22.00 4.82
C SER A 163 -3.77 22.20 5.59
N ASN A 164 -4.71 22.95 5.01
CA ASN A 164 -6.09 23.03 5.51
C ASN A 164 -6.99 21.89 5.01
N ASP A 165 -6.47 21.00 4.16
CA ASP A 165 -7.17 19.87 3.54
C ASP A 165 -6.57 18.52 3.98
N GLU A 166 -7.18 17.44 3.50
CA GLU A 166 -6.73 16.07 3.75
C GLU A 166 -5.74 15.59 2.68
N GLU A 167 -4.63 15.00 3.15
CA GLU A 167 -3.66 14.30 2.31
C GLU A 167 -3.71 12.79 2.50
N VAL A 168 -3.54 12.07 1.38
CA VAL A 168 -3.76 10.61 1.32
C VAL A 168 -2.76 9.90 0.41
N LEU A 169 -2.75 8.57 0.52
CA LEU A 169 -2.15 7.58 -0.38
C LEU A 169 -0.65 7.76 -0.66
N PRO A 170 0.22 8.00 0.33
CA PRO A 170 1.62 8.27 0.07
C PRO A 170 2.28 7.13 -0.72
N ALA A 171 3.15 7.48 -1.68
CA ALA A 171 3.93 6.52 -2.44
C ALA A 171 5.36 6.99 -2.64
N PHE A 172 6.34 6.18 -2.22
CA PHE A 172 7.76 6.49 -2.44
C PHE A 172 8.14 6.43 -3.91
N SER A 173 9.01 7.34 -4.34
CA SER A 173 9.73 7.21 -5.60
C SER A 173 10.61 5.95 -5.60
N PRO A 174 10.96 5.39 -6.77
CA PRO A 174 11.79 4.19 -6.86
C PRO A 174 13.16 4.30 -6.17
N ASP A 175 13.74 5.50 -6.18
CA ASP A 175 15.00 5.83 -5.50
C ASP A 175 14.81 6.17 -4.00
N GLY A 176 13.57 6.29 -3.53
CA GLY A 176 13.20 6.61 -2.14
C GLY A 176 13.46 8.05 -1.72
N ASN A 177 13.87 8.94 -2.63
CA ASN A 177 14.19 10.34 -2.31
C ASN A 177 12.96 11.25 -2.22
N TYR A 178 11.83 10.80 -2.75
CA TYR A 178 10.59 11.58 -2.83
C TYR A 178 9.37 10.76 -2.41
N LEU A 179 8.31 11.48 -2.05
CA LEU A 179 6.96 10.96 -1.87
C LEU A 179 6.02 11.63 -2.85
N LEU A 180 5.27 10.82 -3.59
CA LEU A 180 4.04 11.25 -4.24
C LEU A 180 2.93 11.24 -3.19
N VAL A 181 2.19 12.34 -3.10
CA VAL A 181 1.11 12.55 -2.14
C VAL A 181 -0.17 12.97 -2.87
N GLY A 182 -1.31 12.43 -2.43
CA GLY A 182 -2.62 12.92 -2.82
C GLY A 182 -3.01 14.10 -1.95
N THR A 183 -3.44 15.19 -2.57
CA THR A 183 -3.86 16.46 -1.94
C THR A 183 -5.24 16.86 -2.44
N ASP A 184 -5.88 17.87 -1.84
CA ASP A 184 -7.23 18.30 -2.26
C ASP A 184 -8.23 17.12 -2.30
N TYR A 185 -8.16 16.26 -1.29
CA TYR A 185 -8.97 15.06 -1.24
C TYR A 185 -10.45 15.40 -1.15
N THR A 186 -11.18 15.09 -2.23
CA THR A 186 -12.60 15.40 -2.37
C THR A 186 -13.39 14.09 -2.53
N PRO A 187 -14.17 13.68 -1.51
CA PRO A 187 -15.12 12.59 -1.63
C PRO A 187 -16.13 12.86 -2.75
N SER A 188 -16.22 11.98 -3.73
CA SER A 188 -17.09 12.09 -4.90
C SER A 188 -18.12 10.95 -4.91
N GLY A 189 -19.05 10.97 -3.96
CA GLY A 189 -20.08 9.93 -3.76
C GLY A 189 -19.65 8.78 -2.84
N THR A 190 -20.50 7.77 -2.67
CA THR A 190 -20.35 6.71 -1.63
C THR A 190 -19.09 5.83 -1.79
N PHE A 191 -18.54 5.73 -3.00
CA PHE A 191 -17.45 4.78 -3.31
C PHE A 191 -16.29 5.38 -4.10
N SER A 192 -16.22 6.71 -4.21
CA SER A 192 -15.17 7.38 -4.99
C SER A 192 -14.70 8.63 -4.27
N ALA A 193 -13.44 8.95 -4.49
CA ALA A 193 -12.85 10.23 -4.15
C ALA A 193 -11.89 10.62 -5.28
N ILE A 194 -11.64 11.92 -5.38
CA ILE A 194 -10.68 12.51 -6.30
C ILE A 194 -9.66 13.25 -5.44
N TRP A 195 -8.40 13.19 -5.84
CA TRP A 195 -7.31 13.97 -5.25
C TRP A 195 -6.35 14.43 -6.34
N ARG A 196 -5.54 15.44 -6.03
CA ARG A 196 -4.50 16.01 -6.89
C ARG A 196 -3.11 15.57 -6.46
N LEU A 197 -2.26 15.32 -7.44
CA LEU A 197 -0.94 14.76 -7.22
C LEU A 197 0.13 15.84 -7.00
N LYS A 198 0.85 15.74 -5.88
CA LYS A 198 2.07 16.53 -5.62
C LYS A 198 3.21 15.61 -5.20
N ILE A 199 4.43 16.06 -5.44
CA ILE A 199 5.65 15.38 -5.01
C ILE A 199 6.32 16.24 -3.93
N ILE A 200 6.76 15.60 -2.84
CA ILE A 200 7.55 16.22 -1.77
C ILE A 200 8.86 15.46 -1.56
N PRO A 201 9.93 16.10 -1.06
CA PRO A 201 11.12 15.39 -0.62
C PRO A 201 10.81 14.43 0.54
N ALA A 202 11.38 13.23 0.51
CA ALA A 202 11.22 12.21 1.55
C ALA A 202 12.30 12.33 2.65
N ASP A 203 12.60 13.56 3.07
CA ASP A 203 13.69 13.87 4.01
C ASP A 203 13.23 14.02 5.46
N GLY A 204 11.94 13.79 5.75
CA GLY A 204 11.36 13.87 7.09
C GLY A 204 11.04 15.29 7.57
N LYS A 205 11.24 16.32 6.73
CA LYS A 205 10.75 17.67 7.01
C LYS A 205 9.26 17.77 6.71
N LYS A 206 8.64 18.79 7.29
CA LYS A 206 7.24 19.13 7.05
C LYS A 206 7.12 20.12 5.88
N TYR A 207 6.21 19.83 4.95
CA TYR A 207 5.95 20.63 3.75
C TYR A 207 4.49 21.06 3.70
N ASN A 208 4.25 22.36 3.50
CA ASN A 208 2.93 22.88 3.18
C ASN A 208 2.56 22.50 1.75
N VAL A 209 1.49 21.71 1.61
CA VAL A 209 0.99 21.17 0.34
C VAL A 209 -0.41 21.66 -0.01
N ASP A 210 -0.86 22.75 0.62
CA ASP A 210 -2.19 23.34 0.42
C ASP A 210 -2.53 23.58 -1.06
N PRO A 211 -3.78 23.32 -1.49
CA PRO A 211 -4.16 23.51 -2.89
C PRO A 211 -4.27 24.97 -3.32
N ILE A 212 -4.41 25.91 -2.36
CA ILE A 212 -4.67 27.33 -2.62
C ILE A 212 -3.49 28.19 -2.15
N ALA A 213 -2.95 27.93 -0.95
CA ALA A 213 -1.85 28.69 -0.38
C ALA A 213 -0.51 28.35 -1.03
N GLU A 214 0.46 29.26 -0.89
CA GLU A 214 1.83 29.03 -1.38
C GLU A 214 2.45 27.80 -0.71
N ASN A 215 2.93 26.88 -1.54
CA ASN A 215 3.51 25.62 -1.08
C ASN A 215 4.96 25.81 -0.62
N SER A 216 5.41 24.94 0.29
CA SER A 216 6.81 24.94 0.71
C SER A 216 7.75 24.73 -0.48
N ALA A 217 8.94 25.32 -0.40
CA ALA A 217 9.99 25.10 -1.39
C ALA A 217 10.30 23.60 -1.53
N GLY A 218 10.35 23.11 -2.77
CA GLY A 218 10.57 21.69 -3.10
C GLY A 218 9.31 20.86 -3.29
N VAL A 219 8.12 21.40 -3.00
CA VAL A 219 6.85 20.78 -3.38
C VAL A 219 6.63 20.97 -4.88
N ILE A 220 6.40 19.88 -5.60
CA ILE A 220 6.26 19.88 -7.06
C ILE A 220 4.84 19.39 -7.43
N PRO A 221 3.98 20.24 -8.01
CA PRO A 221 2.72 19.77 -8.58
C PRO A 221 2.98 18.85 -9.78
N VAL A 222 2.30 17.72 -9.86
CA VAL A 222 2.43 16.80 -11.00
C VAL A 222 1.52 17.29 -12.11
N ILE A 223 2.10 17.76 -13.21
CA ILE A 223 1.39 18.24 -14.40
C ILE A 223 1.89 17.42 -15.58
N ALA A 224 0.97 16.79 -16.31
CA ALA A 224 1.34 16.01 -17.50
C ALA A 224 1.82 16.93 -18.63
N ASN A 225 2.70 16.42 -19.49
CA ASN A 225 3.26 17.20 -20.59
C ASN A 225 2.15 17.69 -21.53
N GLY A 226 2.04 19.01 -21.69
CA GLY A 226 1.00 19.66 -22.51
C GLY A 226 -0.29 19.98 -21.75
N GLU A 227 -0.37 19.71 -20.45
CA GLU A 227 -1.50 20.11 -19.61
C GLU A 227 -1.17 21.35 -18.76
N GLU A 228 -2.23 22.05 -18.33
CA GLU A 228 -2.12 23.23 -17.46
C GLU A 228 -2.58 22.95 -16.02
N THR A 229 -3.18 21.78 -15.78
CA THR A 229 -3.77 21.40 -14.49
C THR A 229 -3.02 20.27 -13.81
N ILE A 230 -2.98 20.32 -12.48
CA ILE A 230 -2.43 19.25 -11.66
C ILE A 230 -3.20 17.96 -11.93
N GLN A 231 -2.48 16.86 -12.13
CA GLN A 231 -3.04 15.54 -12.36
C GLN A 231 -3.98 15.15 -11.22
N ALA A 232 -5.20 14.78 -11.60
CA ALA A 232 -6.16 14.18 -10.70
C ALA A 232 -6.01 12.66 -10.74
N ALA A 233 -6.16 12.02 -9.59
CA ALA A 233 -6.28 10.58 -9.47
C ALA A 233 -7.57 10.23 -8.73
N SER A 234 -8.03 9.00 -8.94
CA SER A 234 -9.25 8.46 -8.34
C SER A 234 -9.08 6.98 -8.02
N ASN A 235 -9.97 6.43 -7.19
CA ASN A 235 -9.97 5.06 -6.63
C ASN A 235 -9.15 4.89 -5.34
N ARG A 236 -8.56 3.72 -5.06
CA ARG A 236 -8.00 3.38 -3.72
C ARG A 236 -6.53 2.95 -3.75
N GLY A 237 -5.72 3.50 -4.65
CA GLY A 237 -4.32 3.14 -4.72
C GLY A 237 -3.47 4.12 -5.52
N MET A 238 -2.24 4.30 -5.06
CA MET A 238 -1.22 5.10 -5.72
C MET A 238 0.09 4.33 -5.74
N ILE A 239 0.76 4.30 -6.90
CA ILE A 239 2.02 3.59 -7.08
C ILE A 239 2.93 4.44 -7.96
N TRP A 240 4.17 4.65 -7.52
CA TRP A 240 5.23 5.25 -8.31
C TRP A 240 6.22 4.14 -8.70
N ARG A 241 6.41 3.94 -10.00
CA ARG A 241 7.25 2.88 -10.58
C ARG A 241 8.25 3.47 -11.54
#